data_AF-A0A521G8F9-F1
#
_entry.id   AF-A0A521G8F9-F1
#
_cell.length_a   1.000
_cell.length_b   1.000
_cell.length_c   1.000
_cell.angle_alpha   90.00
_cell.angle_beta   90.00
_cell.angle_gamma   90.00
#
_symmetry.space_group_name_H-M   'P 1'
#
loop_
_entity.id
_entity.type
_entity.pdbx_description
1 polymer ?
#
loop_
_entity_poly.entity_id
_entity_poly.type
_entity_poly.pdbx_seq_one_letter_code
_entity_poly.pdbx_strand_id
1 'polypeptide(L)' 'MIIERTSNEVIIRLPASVDVTGLQRLVDYLVYKEATTNSKATQEEVDELASEVKKGWWSRNKERLSK' A
#
# COMPACT_ATOMS: atom_id res chain seq x y z
N MET A 1 17.29 8.90 16.31
CA MET A 1 16.70 8.26 15.12
C MET A 1 17.81 8.08 14.12
N ILE A 2 18.06 6.86 13.68
CA ILE A 2 19.19 6.53 12.80
C ILE A 2 18.65 5.67 11.68
N ILE A 3 19.03 6.01 10.45
CA ILE A 3 18.80 5.16 9.27
C ILE A 3 20.16 4.62 8.86
N GLU A 4 20.27 3.31 8.81
CA GLU A 4 21.49 2.59 8.44
C GLU A 4 21.18 1.65 7.28
N ARG A 5 22.12 1.49 6.34
CA ARG A 5 22.03 0.53 5.25
C ARG A 5 23.17 -0.46 5.37
N THR A 6 22.85 -1.74 5.42
CA THR A 6 23.81 -2.84 5.39
C THR A 6 23.88 -3.44 3.98
N SER A 7 24.59 -4.56 3.81
CA SER A 7 24.63 -5.27 2.53
C SER A 7 23.27 -5.83 2.11
N ASN A 8 22.38 -6.12 3.07
CA ASN A 8 21.16 -6.88 2.82
C ASN A 8 19.89 -6.13 3.22
N GLU A 9 19.97 -5.11 4.08
CA GLU A 9 18.79 -4.46 4.65
C GLU A 9 19.00 -2.96 4.95
N VAL A 10 17.88 -2.26 5.16
CA VAL A 10 17.87 -0.89 5.69
C VAL A 10 17.23 -0.93 7.07
N ILE A 11 17.98 -0.51 8.09
CA ILE A 11 17.56 -0.50 9.50
C ILE A 11 17.14 0.92 9.87
N ILE A 12 15.90 1.08 10.32
CA ILE A 12 15.35 2.35 10.83
C ILE A 12 15.18 2.23 12.35
N ARG A 13 15.99 2.95 13.12
CA ARG A 13 15.91 2.99 14.59
C ARG A 13 15.13 4.20 15.06
N LEU A 14 14.01 3.94 15.75
CA LEU A 14 13.12 4.95 16.31
C LEU A 14 13.14 4.85 17.85
N PRO A 15 13.04 5.98 18.59
CA PRO A 15 12.93 5.95 20.04
C PRO A 15 11.59 5.32 20.47
N ALA A 16 11.58 4.68 21.63
CA ALA A 16 10.39 3.98 22.16
C ALA A 16 9.17 4.90 22.42
N SER A 17 9.38 6.22 22.38
CA SER A 17 8.32 7.23 22.53
C SER A 17 7.49 7.46 21.26
N VAL A 18 7.85 6.87 20.12
CA VAL A 18 7.09 7.02 18.86
C VAL A 18 5.87 6.11 18.87
N ASP A 19 4.70 6.68 18.57
CA ASP A 19 3.45 5.94 18.42
C ASP A 19 3.51 5.00 17.20
N VAL A 20 3.18 3.73 17.44
CA VAL A 20 3.19 2.65 16.46
C VAL A 20 2.01 2.72 15.49
N THR A 21 0.94 3.43 15.84
CA THR A 21 -0.29 3.53 15.01
C THR A 21 -0.01 4.15 13.63
N GLY A 22 0.84 5.18 13.59
CA GLY A 22 1.28 5.80 12.34
C GLY A 22 2.37 5.01 11.62
N LEU A 23 3.19 4.25 12.35
CA LEU A 23 4.31 3.50 11.79
C LEU A 23 3.86 2.33 10.93
N GLN A 24 2.74 1.69 11.25
CA GLN A 24 2.22 0.61 10.41
C GLN A 24 1.96 1.10 8.98
N ARG A 25 1.36 2.29 8.81
CA ARG A 25 1.11 2.87 7.48
C ARG A 25 2.40 3.13 6.68
N LEU A 26 3.47 3.53 7.38
CA LEU A 26 4.78 3.74 6.75
C LEU A 26 5.36 2.40 6.29
N VAL A 27 5.29 1.37 7.13
CA VAL A 27 5.75 0.02 6.78
C VAL A 27 4.96 -0.52 5.58
N ASP A 28 3.64 -0.40 5.59
CA ASP A 28 2.78 -0.85 4.49
C ASP A 28 3.13 -0.15 3.16
N TYR A 29 3.45 1.15 3.20
CA TYR A 29 3.91 1.89 2.03
C TYR A 29 5.27 1.39 1.51
N LEU A 30 6.22 1.10 2.40
CA LEU A 30 7.52 0.55 2.01
C LEU A 30 7.37 -0.84 1.37
N VAL A 31 6.51 -1.70 1.94
CA VAL A 31 6.18 -3.02 1.37
C VAL A 31 5.54 -2.87 -0.01
N TYR A 32 4.61 -1.94 -0.18
CA TYR A 32 4.02 -1.64 -1.48
C TYR A 32 5.09 -1.23 -2.52
N LYS A 33 6.01 -0.33 -2.15
CA LYS A 33 7.09 0.12 -3.03
C LYS A 33 8.05 -1.02 -3.40
N GLU A 34 8.37 -1.90 -2.48
CA GLU A 34 9.18 -3.09 -2.73
C GLU A 34 8.48 -4.04 -3.71
N ALA A 35 7.23 -4.42 -3.41
CA ALA A 35 6.44 -5.33 -4.24
C ALA A 35 6.24 -4.81 -5.67
N THR A 36 6.17 -3.49 -5.84
CA THR A 36 5.96 -2.83 -7.14
C THR A 36 7.25 -2.36 -7.82
N THR A 37 8.43 -2.62 -7.24
CA THR A 37 9.71 -2.12 -7.79
C THR A 37 9.97 -2.56 -9.24
N ASN A 38 9.50 -3.75 -9.63
CA ASN A 38 9.65 -4.27 -10.99
C ASN A 38 8.38 -4.09 -11.85
N SER A 39 7.35 -3.44 -11.31
CA SER A 39 6.11 -3.20 -12.04
C SER A 39 6.37 -2.20 -13.16
N LYS A 40 5.91 -2.53 -14.36
CA LYS A 40 5.89 -1.63 -15.52
C LYS A 40 4.51 -0.99 -15.73
N ALA A 41 3.54 -1.34 -14.88
CA ALA A 41 2.18 -0.86 -15.01
C ALA A 41 2.14 0.65 -14.79
N THR A 42 1.47 1.37 -15.67
CA THR A 42 1.25 2.81 -15.50
C THR A 42 0.14 3.06 -14.50
N GLN A 43 0.06 4.29 -13.98
CA GLN A 43 -1.04 4.66 -13.07
C GLN A 43 -2.39 4.53 -13.78
N GLU A 44 -2.45 4.85 -15.07
CA GLU A 44 -3.66 4.73 -15.89
C GLU A 44 -4.16 3.27 -15.97
N GLU A 45 -3.26 2.30 -16.17
CA GLU A 45 -3.62 0.87 -16.22
C GLU A 45 -4.13 0.38 -14.85
N VAL A 46 -3.53 0.86 -13.76
CA VAL A 46 -3.97 0.56 -12.39
C VAL A 46 -5.35 1.17 -12.11
N ASP A 47 -5.59 2.41 -12.55
CA ASP A 47 -6.86 3.11 -12.37
C ASP A 47 -7.98 2.47 -13.20
N GLU A 48 -7.67 2.02 -14.42
CA GLU A 48 -8.58 1.27 -15.27
C GLU A 48 -9.00 -0.03 -14.59
N LEU A 49 -8.04 -0.84 -14.12
CA LEU A 49 -8.30 -2.06 -13.37
C LEU A 49 -9.16 -1.81 -12.13
N ALA A 50 -8.84 -0.77 -11.35
CA ALA A 50 -9.59 -0.41 -10.16
C ALA A 50 -11.05 -0.03 -10.49
N SER A 51 -11.25 0.72 -11.58
CA SER A 51 -12.56 1.10 -12.09
C SER A 51 -13.38 -0.13 -12.51
N GLU A 52 -12.78 -1.06 -13.23
CA GLU A 52 -13.43 -2.31 -13.65
C GLU A 52 -13.85 -3.18 -12.46
N VAL A 53 -12.94 -3.42 -11.52
CA VAL A 53 -13.23 -4.18 -10.29
C VAL A 53 -14.36 -3.52 -9.51
N LYS A 54 -14.33 -2.18 -9.37
CA LYS A 54 -15.37 -1.44 -8.65
C LYS A 54 -16.73 -1.52 -9.34
N LYS A 55 -16.77 -1.43 -10.68
CA LYS A 55 -18.01 -1.63 -11.47
C LYS A 55 -18.58 -3.03 -11.25
N GLY A 56 -17.73 -4.06 -11.32
CA GLY A 56 -18.14 -5.45 -11.09
C GLY A 56 -18.66 -5.68 -9.66
N TRP A 57 -17.95 -5.15 -8.65
CA TRP A 57 -18.38 -5.22 -7.26
C TRP A 57 -19.71 -4.51 -7.04
N TRP A 58 -19.86 -3.29 -7.59
CA TRP A 58 -21.08 -2.51 -7.47
C TRP A 58 -22.25 -3.23 -8.13
N SER A 59 -22.10 -3.75 -9.34
CA SER A 59 -23.15 -4.52 -10.01
C SER A 59 -23.65 -5.70 -9.17
N ARG A 60 -22.75 -6.42 -8.50
CA ARG A 60 -23.10 -7.56 -7.63
C ARG A 60 -23.73 -7.17 -6.30
N ASN A 61 -23.44 -5.97 -5.79
CA ASN A 61 -23.82 -5.56 -4.44
C ASN A 61 -24.90 -4.48 -4.40
N LYS A 62 -25.22 -3.84 -5.54
CA LYS A 62 -26.15 -2.72 -5.62
C LYS A 62 -27.49 -3.05 -4.98
N GLU A 63 -28.08 -4.20 -5.32
CA GLU A 63 -29.38 -4.63 -4.78
C GLU A 63 -29.39 -4.82 -3.25
N ARG A 64 -28.24 -5.21 -2.69
CA ARG A 64 -28.07 -5.36 -1.23
C ARG A 64 -27.94 -4.01 -0.52
N LEU A 65 -27.32 -3.02 -1.18
CA LEU A 65 -26.97 -1.73 -0.60
C LEU A 65 -28.00 -0.62 -0.86
N SER A 66 -28.89 -0.81 -1.84
CA SER A 66 -29.95 0.15 -2.19
C SER A 66 -31.28 -0.12 -1.47
N LYS A 67 -31.26 -0.85 -0.35
CA LYS A 67 -32.38 -1.05 0.57
C LYS A 67 -32.11 -0.30 1.87
#